data_AF-A0A3A8ZS77-F1
#
_entry.id   AF-A0A3A8ZS77-F1
#
_cell.length_a   1.000
_cell.length_b   1.000
_cell.length_c   1.000
_cell.angle_alpha   90.00
_cell.angle_beta   90.00
_cell.angle_gamma   90.00
#
_symmetry.space_group_name_H-M   'P 1'
#
loop_
_entity.id
_entity.type
_entity.pdbx_description
1 polymer ?
#
loop_
_entity_poly.entity_id
_entity_poly.type
_entity_poly.pdbx_seq_one_letter_code
_entity_poly.pdbx_strand_id
1 'polypeptide(L)'
;MYRFTQDCLIGVEEIDREHKELFRIVNDVEELLGNDYKGDKYDDIVKLLRELQKYSEYHFQHEEEYMKKIGHPELELQKRQHREFAVKMSELDAIIDNRQEHELLDELMQYLVTWLFRHIIGSDMMIGKMPPLKEWEEKEEYTYTAQYSTGITFIDDEHKELFRIIGEVHRAIIHDYVHDKYDEIVRLLEELKNYTKFHFGDEEEYMTAIKYEGLEAQKKAHDAFITRLEEMDLEYVDDNQQKTLEELLEFLVGWLVNHILYMDKKIGK
;
A
#
# COMPACT_ATOMS: atom_id res chain seq x y z
N MET A 1 -6.88 19.09 3.96
CA MET A 1 -7.59 18.22 4.92
C MET A 1 -7.80 16.85 4.32
N TYR A 2 -7.07 15.87 4.86
CA TYR A 2 -7.15 14.45 4.53
C TYR A 2 -8.41 13.86 5.14
N ARG A 3 -9.18 13.10 4.34
CA ARG A 3 -10.47 12.54 4.76
C ARG A 3 -10.38 11.03 4.85
N PHE A 4 -10.76 10.49 6.01
CA PHE A 4 -11.00 9.05 6.15
C PHE A 4 -12.35 8.72 5.49
N THR A 5 -12.31 8.05 4.33
CA THR A 5 -13.50 7.68 3.57
C THR A 5 -13.91 6.23 3.86
N GLN A 6 -15.04 5.79 3.29
CA GLN A 6 -15.47 4.39 3.40
C GLN A 6 -14.46 3.41 2.78
N ASP A 7 -13.67 3.87 1.81
CA ASP A 7 -12.67 3.05 1.16
C ASP A 7 -11.49 2.75 2.09
N CYS A 8 -11.21 3.62 3.06
CA CYS A 8 -10.19 3.38 4.09
C CYS A 8 -10.57 2.31 5.13
N LEU A 9 -11.80 1.78 5.10
CA LEU A 9 -12.24 0.78 6.08
C LEU A 9 -11.67 -0.61 5.76
N ILE A 10 -11.05 -1.20 6.76
CA ILE A 10 -10.63 -2.60 6.75
C ILE A 10 -11.74 -3.52 7.27
N GLY A 11 -12.69 -2.98 8.04
CA GLY A 11 -13.81 -3.73 8.61
C GLY A 11 -13.52 -4.34 9.99
N VAL A 12 -12.41 -3.93 10.61
CA VAL A 12 -12.03 -4.26 11.99
C VAL A 12 -12.24 -2.99 12.80
N GLU A 13 -13.36 -2.92 13.53
CA GLU A 13 -13.85 -1.67 14.17
C GLU A 13 -12.79 -0.95 15.02
N GLU A 14 -11.96 -1.71 15.73
CA GLU A 14 -10.90 -1.16 16.56
C GLU A 14 -9.79 -0.50 15.73
N ILE A 15 -9.30 -1.17 14.69
CA ILE A 15 -8.26 -0.64 13.79
C ILE A 15 -8.81 0.50 12.93
N ASP A 16 -10.05 0.38 12.42
CA ASP A 16 -10.71 1.45 11.66
C ASP A 16 -10.85 2.74 12.49
N ARG A 17 -11.03 2.61 13.80
CA ARG A 17 -11.05 3.75 14.73
C ARG A 17 -9.65 4.31 14.96
N GLU A 18 -8.63 3.48 15.00
CA GLU A 18 -7.24 3.91 15.12
C GLU A 18 -6.75 4.65 13.86
N HIS A 19 -7.06 4.16 12.66
CA HIS A 19 -6.77 4.88 11.43
C HIS A 19 -7.45 6.26 11.38
N LYS A 20 -8.71 6.38 11.84
CA LYS A 20 -9.39 7.69 11.93
C LYS A 20 -8.64 8.67 12.82
N GLU A 21 -8.08 8.19 13.92
CA GLU A 21 -7.30 9.03 14.83
C GLU A 21 -5.94 9.42 14.23
N LEU A 22 -5.28 8.51 13.50
CA LEU A 22 -4.08 8.87 12.71
C LEU A 22 -4.39 9.95 11.68
N PHE A 23 -5.52 9.86 10.97
CA PHE A 23 -5.96 10.90 10.03
C PHE A 23 -6.25 12.21 10.74
N ARG A 24 -6.79 12.18 11.96
CA ARG A 24 -6.97 13.39 12.78
C ARG A 24 -5.63 14.04 13.09
N ILE A 25 -4.64 13.27 13.57
CA ILE A 25 -3.30 13.76 13.88
C ILE A 25 -2.62 14.36 12.63
N VAL A 26 -2.74 13.71 11.47
CA VAL A 26 -2.23 14.23 10.18
C VAL A 26 -2.87 15.58 9.83
N ASN A 27 -4.18 15.73 10.06
CA ASN A 27 -4.86 17.00 9.83
C ASN A 27 -4.43 18.10 10.82
N ASP A 28 -4.13 17.76 12.07
CA ASP A 28 -3.59 18.72 13.04
C ASP A 28 -2.20 19.23 12.60
N VAL A 29 -1.37 18.36 12.03
CA VAL A 29 -0.07 18.75 11.44
C VAL A 29 -0.28 19.71 10.27
N GLU A 30 -1.21 19.40 9.36
CA GLU A 30 -1.56 20.27 8.22
C GLU A 30 -2.07 21.65 8.69
N GLU A 31 -2.93 21.69 9.71
CA GLU A 31 -3.43 22.93 10.28
C GLU A 31 -2.32 23.77 10.92
N LEU A 32 -1.43 23.12 11.69
CA LEU A 32 -0.32 23.82 12.33
C LEU A 32 0.67 24.37 11.30
N LEU A 33 0.94 23.61 10.23
CA LEU A 33 1.77 24.05 9.11
C LEU A 33 1.17 25.29 8.45
N GLY A 34 -0.12 25.28 8.10
CA GLY A 34 -0.80 26.38 7.41
C GLY A 34 -1.11 27.62 8.26
N ASN A 35 -0.86 27.60 9.58
CA ASN A 35 -1.18 28.71 10.47
C ASN A 35 -0.06 29.76 10.55
N ASP A 36 -0.03 30.69 9.60
CA ASP A 36 0.97 31.78 9.54
C ASP A 36 0.83 32.85 10.63
N TYR A 37 -0.30 32.85 11.36
CA TYR A 37 -0.58 33.86 12.39
C TYR A 37 -0.06 33.46 13.78
N LYS A 38 0.37 32.21 13.94
CA LYS A 38 0.95 31.69 15.17
C LYS A 38 2.46 31.89 15.15
N GLY A 39 2.97 32.66 16.12
CA GLY A 39 4.38 33.07 16.17
C GLY A 39 5.35 31.91 16.43
N ASP A 40 5.33 31.39 17.65
CA ASP A 40 6.14 30.23 18.06
C ASP A 40 5.25 28.98 18.04
N LYS A 41 5.65 27.97 17.27
CA LYS A 41 4.96 26.69 17.12
C LYS A 41 5.71 25.54 17.80
N TYR A 42 6.86 25.79 18.43
CA TYR A 42 7.74 24.76 18.97
C TYR A 42 7.03 23.77 19.91
N ASP A 43 6.34 24.29 20.93
CA ASP A 43 5.67 23.45 21.93
C ASP A 43 4.56 22.60 21.31
N ASP A 44 3.86 23.13 20.30
CA ASP A 44 2.83 22.39 19.56
C ASP A 44 3.42 21.31 18.66
N ILE A 45 4.54 21.59 17.99
CA ILE A 45 5.27 20.62 17.18
C ILE A 45 5.76 19.46 18.05
N VAL A 46 6.40 19.76 19.18
CA VAL A 46 6.87 18.74 20.13
C VAL A 46 5.71 17.90 20.63
N LYS A 47 4.58 18.53 20.95
CA LYS A 47 3.38 17.82 21.41
C LYS A 47 2.82 16.90 20.31
N LEU A 48 2.64 17.41 19.09
CA LEU A 48 2.11 16.65 17.96
C LEU A 48 3.02 15.49 17.58
N LEU A 49 4.34 15.69 17.53
CA LEU A 49 5.27 14.62 17.17
C LEU A 49 5.25 13.50 18.21
N ARG A 50 5.23 13.84 19.51
CA ARG A 50 5.11 12.85 20.58
C ARG A 50 3.77 12.12 20.57
N GLU A 51 2.70 12.83 20.26
CA GLU A 51 1.36 12.25 20.11
C GLU A 51 1.33 11.26 18.95
N LEU A 52 1.82 11.67 17.78
CA LEU A 52 1.96 10.82 16.59
C LEU A 52 2.82 9.58 16.86
N GLN A 53 4.00 9.76 17.46
CA GLN A 53 4.92 8.66 17.77
C GLN A 53 4.27 7.63 18.72
N LYS A 54 3.68 8.11 19.81
CA LYS A 54 3.04 7.23 20.78
C LYS A 54 1.80 6.52 20.20
N TYR A 55 1.00 7.24 19.41
CA TYR A 55 -0.23 6.69 18.85
C TYR A 55 0.06 5.69 17.74
N SER A 56 1.02 5.98 16.86
CA SER A 56 1.48 5.05 15.82
C SER A 56 2.08 3.78 16.41
N GLU A 57 2.91 3.87 17.47
CA GLU A 57 3.45 2.68 18.15
C GLU A 57 2.34 1.78 18.71
N TYR A 58 1.33 2.38 19.36
CA TYR A 58 0.17 1.65 19.87
C TYR A 58 -0.63 0.99 18.74
N HIS A 59 -0.93 1.75 17.69
CA HIS A 59 -1.69 1.26 16.54
C HIS A 59 -0.96 0.12 15.81
N PHE A 60 0.32 0.30 15.48
CA PHE A 60 1.11 -0.73 14.80
C PHE A 60 1.23 -2.01 15.64
N GLN A 61 1.34 -1.90 16.96
CA GLN A 61 1.32 -3.09 17.82
C GLN A 61 -0.02 -3.84 17.71
N HIS A 62 -1.14 -3.13 17.78
CA HIS A 62 -2.47 -3.71 17.66
C HIS A 62 -2.70 -4.35 16.29
N GLU A 63 -2.26 -3.68 15.23
CA GLU A 63 -2.34 -4.18 13.87
C GLU A 63 -1.50 -5.45 13.69
N GLU A 64 -0.24 -5.44 14.13
CA GLU A 64 0.65 -6.60 14.05
C GLU A 64 0.11 -7.80 14.85
N GLU A 65 -0.51 -7.56 16.01
CA GLU A 65 -1.17 -8.59 16.81
C GLU A 65 -2.38 -9.18 16.07
N TYR A 66 -3.18 -8.33 15.42
CA TYR A 66 -4.31 -8.76 14.61
C TYR A 66 -3.87 -9.55 13.38
N MET A 67 -2.91 -9.03 12.61
CA MET A 67 -2.30 -9.69 11.46
C MET A 67 -1.72 -11.06 11.85
N LYS A 68 -1.01 -11.15 12.97
CA LYS A 68 -0.50 -12.42 13.50
C LYS A 68 -1.62 -13.40 13.82
N LYS A 69 -2.72 -12.93 14.40
CA LYS A 69 -3.89 -13.76 14.75
C LYS A 69 -4.57 -14.34 13.52
N ILE A 70 -4.65 -13.59 12.42
CA ILE A 70 -5.25 -14.06 11.17
C ILE A 70 -4.24 -14.77 10.25
N GLY A 71 -2.96 -14.85 10.64
CA GLY A 71 -1.90 -15.45 9.83
C GLY A 71 -1.63 -14.65 8.55
N HIS A 72 -1.63 -13.31 8.66
CA HIS A 72 -1.50 -12.44 7.50
C HIS A 72 -0.14 -12.62 6.82
N PRO A 73 -0.12 -12.89 5.50
CA PRO A 73 1.12 -13.11 4.73
C PRO A 73 2.15 -11.99 4.91
N GLU A 74 1.70 -10.73 4.82
CA GLU A 74 2.58 -9.56 4.83
C GLU A 74 3.04 -9.08 6.22
N LEU A 75 2.78 -9.83 7.29
CA LEU A 75 3.08 -9.40 8.66
C LEU A 75 4.54 -8.95 8.83
N GLU A 76 5.49 -9.75 8.33
CA GLU A 76 6.91 -9.44 8.51
C GLU A 76 7.37 -8.26 7.63
N LEU A 77 6.71 -8.03 6.49
CA LEU A 77 6.95 -6.84 5.68
C LEU A 77 6.46 -5.59 6.39
N GLN A 78 5.21 -5.56 6.83
CA GLN A 78 4.62 -4.40 7.49
C GLN A 78 5.34 -4.07 8.80
N LYS A 79 5.80 -5.08 9.57
CA LYS A 79 6.72 -4.87 10.70
C LYS A 79 7.99 -4.11 10.36
N ARG A 80 8.60 -4.37 9.19
CA ARG A 80 9.80 -3.62 8.77
C ARG A 80 9.44 -2.18 8.47
N GLN A 81 8.34 -1.97 7.75
CA GLN A 81 7.80 -0.65 7.44
C GLN A 81 7.51 0.13 8.74
N HIS A 82 6.83 -0.47 9.73
CA HIS A 82 6.56 0.17 11.03
C HIS A 82 7.84 0.58 11.78
N ARG A 83 8.89 -0.24 11.71
CA ARG A 83 10.20 0.10 12.30
C ARG A 83 10.85 1.27 11.58
N GLU A 84 10.77 1.33 10.25
CA GLU A 84 11.28 2.46 9.47
C GLU A 84 10.56 3.77 9.83
N PHE A 85 9.23 3.71 10.02
CA PHE A 85 8.48 4.86 10.52
C PHE A 85 8.95 5.30 11.90
N ALA A 86 9.13 4.37 12.83
CA ALA A 86 9.60 4.68 14.18
C ALA A 86 11.01 5.30 14.17
N VAL A 87 11.89 4.85 13.28
CA VAL A 87 13.21 5.46 13.06
C VAL A 87 13.05 6.89 12.56
N LYS A 88 12.23 7.12 11.52
CA LYS A 88 12.01 8.48 10.99
C LYS A 88 11.42 9.43 12.02
N MET A 89 10.47 8.98 12.85
CA MET A 89 9.93 9.80 13.95
C MET A 89 11.02 10.18 14.97
N SER A 90 11.93 9.25 15.28
CA SER A 90 13.04 9.49 16.19
C SER A 90 14.07 10.47 15.61
N GLU A 91 14.33 10.41 14.30
CA GLU A 91 15.18 11.36 13.59
C GLU A 91 14.58 12.78 13.63
N LEU A 92 13.29 12.91 13.35
CA LEU A 92 12.59 14.20 13.41
C LEU A 92 12.59 14.77 14.82
N ASP A 93 12.37 13.96 15.86
CA ASP A 93 12.39 14.40 17.27
C ASP A 93 13.79 14.92 17.67
N ALA A 94 14.85 14.28 17.18
CA ALA A 94 16.23 14.64 17.49
C ALA A 94 16.68 15.99 16.89
N ILE A 95 16.05 16.43 15.79
CA ILE A 95 16.42 17.67 15.08
C ILE A 95 15.50 18.85 15.38
N ILE A 96 14.52 18.69 16.28
CA ILE A 96 13.61 19.76 16.68
C ILE A 96 14.38 21.00 17.17
N ASP A 97 14.25 22.11 16.44
CA ASP A 97 14.86 23.42 16.74
C ASP A 97 13.84 24.54 16.46
N ASN A 98 13.69 25.48 17.40
CA ASN A 98 12.84 26.68 17.28
C ASN A 98 13.18 27.58 16.07
N ARG A 99 14.34 27.39 15.43
CA ARG A 99 14.75 28.17 14.25
C ARG A 99 14.26 27.61 12.92
N GLN A 100 13.78 26.36 12.88
CA GLN A 100 13.42 25.63 11.65
C GLN A 100 12.03 24.98 11.75
N GLU A 101 11.14 25.52 12.59
CA GLU A 101 9.80 24.97 12.85
C GLU A 101 8.97 24.71 11.59
N HIS A 102 8.98 25.65 10.64
CA HIS A 102 8.23 25.50 9.39
C HIS A 102 8.85 24.43 8.47
N GLU A 103 10.18 24.39 8.36
CA GLU A 103 10.88 23.39 7.53
C GLU A 103 10.65 21.98 8.09
N LEU A 104 10.71 21.83 9.41
CA LEU A 104 10.41 20.56 10.08
C LEU A 104 8.95 20.13 9.90
N LEU A 105 7.99 21.05 10.03
CA LEU A 105 6.57 20.75 9.79
C LEU A 105 6.30 20.35 8.35
N ASP A 106 6.95 21.01 7.38
CA ASP A 106 6.85 20.67 5.96
C ASP A 106 7.44 19.28 5.68
N GLU A 107 8.62 18.97 6.24
CA GLU A 107 9.23 17.64 6.14
C GLU A 107 8.35 16.54 6.77
N LEU A 108 7.82 16.79 7.97
CA LEU A 108 6.91 15.87 8.65
C LEU A 108 5.65 15.65 7.82
N MET A 109 5.02 16.71 7.32
CA MET A 109 3.81 16.64 6.50
C MET A 109 4.08 15.86 5.21
N GLN A 110 5.19 16.15 4.53
CA GLN A 110 5.59 15.43 3.32
C GLN A 110 5.76 13.93 3.63
N TYR A 111 6.47 13.59 4.71
CA TYR A 111 6.68 12.19 5.10
C TYR A 111 5.38 11.47 5.48
N LEU A 112 4.47 12.13 6.20
CA LEU A 112 3.17 11.55 6.55
C LEU A 112 2.32 11.24 5.31
N VAL A 113 2.39 12.08 4.28
CA VAL A 113 1.65 11.86 3.03
C VAL A 113 2.29 10.80 2.16
N THR A 114 3.62 10.75 2.10
CA THR A 114 4.34 9.81 1.24
C THR A 114 4.48 8.43 1.86
N TRP A 115 4.49 8.33 3.19
CA TRP A 115 4.62 7.07 3.92
C TRP A 115 3.30 6.67 4.58
N LEU A 116 2.84 7.38 5.62
CA LEU A 116 1.74 6.89 6.48
C LEU A 116 0.43 6.74 5.70
N PHE A 117 0.08 7.75 4.93
CA PHE A 117 -1.14 7.73 4.13
C PHE A 117 -1.10 6.65 3.05
N ARG A 118 0.06 6.46 2.41
CA ARG A 118 0.26 5.38 1.42
C ARG A 118 0.27 4.00 2.06
N HIS A 119 0.78 3.87 3.27
CA HIS A 119 0.79 2.62 4.01
C HIS A 119 -0.63 2.18 4.35
N ILE A 120 -1.44 3.07 4.96
CA ILE A 120 -2.83 2.76 5.30
C ILE A 120 -3.64 2.36 4.06
N ILE A 121 -3.52 3.12 2.96
CA ILE A 121 -4.33 2.88 1.76
C ILE A 121 -3.79 1.73 0.90
N GLY A 122 -2.46 1.61 0.81
CA GLY A 122 -1.79 0.65 -0.05
C GLY A 122 -1.50 -0.70 0.61
N SER A 123 -1.45 -0.77 1.93
CA SER A 123 -1.08 -1.98 2.69
C SER A 123 -2.20 -2.39 3.65
N ASP A 124 -2.53 -1.55 4.64
CA ASP A 124 -3.45 -1.91 5.73
C ASP A 124 -4.84 -2.22 5.21
N MET A 125 -5.28 -1.54 4.15
CA MET A 125 -6.55 -1.78 3.48
C MET A 125 -6.76 -3.23 3.01
N MET A 126 -5.70 -4.02 2.84
CA MET A 126 -5.78 -5.44 2.46
C MET A 126 -5.83 -6.39 3.66
N ILE A 127 -5.62 -5.89 4.88
CA ILE A 127 -5.67 -6.69 6.11
C ILE A 127 -7.03 -7.37 6.24
N GLY A 128 -7.03 -8.69 6.37
CA GLY A 128 -8.24 -9.51 6.48
C GLY A 128 -9.01 -9.72 5.18
N LYS A 129 -8.57 -9.12 4.06
CA LYS A 129 -9.13 -9.33 2.72
C LYS A 129 -8.31 -10.34 1.92
N MET A 130 -7.05 -10.57 2.30
CA MET A 130 -6.20 -11.62 1.74
C MET A 130 -6.60 -13.01 2.28
N PRO A 131 -6.98 -13.96 1.40
CA PRO A 131 -7.12 -15.35 1.81
C PRO A 131 -5.77 -15.89 2.33
N PRO A 132 -5.78 -16.87 3.24
CA PRO A 132 -4.56 -17.56 3.65
C PRO A 132 -3.81 -18.10 2.42
N LEU A 133 -2.48 -17.96 2.40
CA LEU A 133 -1.60 -18.40 1.29
C LEU A 133 -1.95 -19.78 0.74
N LYS A 134 -2.29 -20.73 1.61
CA LYS A 134 -2.69 -22.10 1.24
C LYS A 134 -3.86 -22.17 0.26
N GLU A 135 -4.82 -21.25 0.34
CA GLU A 135 -5.96 -21.22 -0.57
C GLU A 135 -5.56 -20.83 -1.99
N TRP A 136 -4.42 -20.15 -2.15
CA TRP A 136 -3.87 -19.79 -3.45
C TRP A 136 -2.83 -20.78 -3.95
N GLU A 137 -2.00 -21.34 -3.06
CA GLU A 137 -1.07 -22.44 -3.38
C GLU A 137 -1.77 -23.68 -3.93
N GLU A 138 -3.03 -23.93 -3.53
CA GLU A 138 -3.85 -25.04 -4.03
C GLU A 138 -4.52 -24.77 -5.38
N LYS A 139 -4.47 -23.53 -5.91
CA LYS A 139 -5.06 -23.24 -7.22
C LYS A 139 -4.15 -23.73 -8.34
N GLU A 140 -4.71 -24.62 -9.17
CA GLU A 140 -4.06 -25.08 -10.39
C GLU A 140 -3.87 -23.94 -11.42
N GLU A 141 -4.72 -22.90 -11.39
CA GLU A 141 -4.65 -21.79 -12.34
C GLU A 141 -5.17 -20.45 -11.79
N TYR A 142 -4.48 -19.37 -12.13
CA TYR A 142 -4.87 -17.98 -11.82
C TYR A 142 -5.58 -17.36 -13.03
N THR A 143 -6.87 -17.61 -13.17
CA THR A 143 -7.66 -17.12 -14.32
C THR A 143 -8.65 -16.03 -13.93
N TYR A 144 -8.86 -15.11 -14.86
CA TYR A 144 -9.93 -14.13 -14.77
C TYR A 144 -11.29 -14.83 -14.90
N THR A 145 -12.20 -14.58 -13.97
CA THR A 145 -13.58 -15.09 -13.97
C THR A 145 -14.57 -13.95 -13.78
N ALA A 146 -15.86 -14.22 -14.00
CA ALA A 146 -16.92 -13.22 -13.89
C ALA A 146 -17.00 -12.53 -12.51
N GLN A 147 -16.41 -13.11 -11.45
CA GLN A 147 -16.39 -12.49 -10.13
C GLN A 147 -15.52 -11.23 -10.07
N TYR A 148 -14.57 -11.05 -10.99
CA TYR A 148 -13.68 -9.90 -11.08
C TYR A 148 -14.20 -8.80 -12.01
N SER A 149 -15.31 -9.03 -12.72
CA SER A 149 -15.87 -8.05 -13.66
C SER A 149 -16.37 -6.81 -12.94
N THR A 150 -15.89 -5.67 -13.42
CA THR A 150 -16.33 -4.32 -13.05
C THR A 150 -17.58 -3.90 -13.81
N GLY A 151 -17.87 -4.56 -14.94
CA GLY A 151 -18.92 -4.16 -15.88
C GLY A 151 -18.46 -3.12 -16.90
N ILE A 152 -17.19 -2.72 -16.87
CA ILE A 152 -16.57 -1.77 -17.79
C ILE A 152 -15.62 -2.56 -18.70
N THR A 153 -15.98 -2.69 -19.99
CA THR A 153 -15.34 -3.66 -20.90
C THR A 153 -13.82 -3.49 -21.02
N PHE A 154 -13.30 -2.27 -21.14
CA PHE A 154 -11.87 -2.06 -21.35
C PHE A 154 -11.05 -2.37 -20.09
N ILE A 155 -11.53 -1.96 -18.91
CA ILE A 155 -10.95 -2.34 -17.60
C ILE A 155 -10.96 -3.86 -17.43
N ASP A 156 -12.08 -4.53 -17.74
CA ASP A 156 -12.19 -5.98 -17.66
C ASP A 156 -11.24 -6.71 -18.64
N ASP A 157 -10.94 -6.11 -19.79
CA ASP A 157 -9.96 -6.64 -20.75
C ASP A 157 -8.52 -6.46 -20.25
N GLU A 158 -8.21 -5.33 -19.59
CA GLU A 158 -6.93 -5.09 -18.95
C GLU A 158 -6.69 -6.01 -17.74
N HIS A 159 -7.72 -6.22 -16.92
CA HIS A 159 -7.66 -7.19 -15.83
C HIS A 159 -7.32 -8.60 -16.33
N LYS A 160 -7.89 -9.05 -17.46
CA LYS A 160 -7.55 -10.37 -18.02
C LYS A 160 -6.05 -10.50 -18.33
N GLU A 161 -5.43 -9.43 -18.80
CA GLU A 161 -4.01 -9.41 -19.10
C GLU A 161 -3.15 -9.42 -17.82
N LEU A 162 -3.58 -8.70 -16.77
CA LEU A 162 -2.98 -8.83 -15.45
C LEU A 162 -3.04 -10.27 -14.91
N PHE A 163 -4.20 -10.94 -15.05
CA PHE A 163 -4.32 -12.36 -14.70
C PHE A 163 -3.41 -13.26 -15.56
N ARG A 164 -3.19 -12.94 -16.83
CA ARG A 164 -2.21 -13.65 -17.67
C ARG A 164 -0.80 -13.52 -17.10
N ILE A 165 -0.39 -12.31 -16.71
CA ILE A 165 0.93 -12.04 -16.10
C ILE A 165 1.08 -12.81 -14.78
N ILE A 166 0.06 -12.79 -13.90
CA ILE A 166 0.05 -13.60 -12.67
C ILE A 166 0.25 -15.08 -13.00
N GLY A 167 -0.44 -15.58 -14.02
CA GLY A 167 -0.27 -16.95 -14.50
C GLY A 167 1.14 -17.26 -15.00
N GLU A 168 1.87 -16.29 -15.57
CA GLU A 168 3.28 -16.46 -15.94
C GLU A 168 4.20 -16.53 -14.73
N VAL A 169 3.99 -15.66 -13.73
CA VAL A 169 4.74 -15.72 -12.46
C VAL A 169 4.53 -17.09 -11.80
N HIS A 170 3.28 -17.57 -11.72
CA HIS A 170 2.99 -18.90 -11.19
C HIS A 170 3.67 -20.02 -12.00
N ARG A 171 3.70 -19.92 -13.33
CA ARG A 171 4.41 -20.89 -14.18
C ARG A 171 5.91 -20.89 -13.93
N ALA A 172 6.53 -19.74 -13.70
CA ALA A 172 7.95 -19.64 -13.38
C ALA A 172 8.27 -20.30 -12.03
N ILE A 173 7.35 -20.29 -11.06
CA ILE A 173 7.48 -21.00 -9.78
C ILE A 173 7.47 -22.51 -9.99
N ILE A 174 6.44 -23.05 -10.67
CA ILE A 174 6.25 -24.51 -10.79
C ILE A 174 7.27 -25.19 -11.72
N HIS A 175 7.82 -24.48 -12.69
CA HIS A 175 8.83 -25.03 -13.60
C HIS A 175 10.23 -24.96 -12.98
N ASP A 176 10.47 -25.83 -12.00
CA ASP A 176 11.74 -25.94 -11.24
C ASP A 176 12.93 -26.53 -12.05
N TYR A 177 12.71 -26.86 -13.33
CA TYR A 177 13.74 -27.47 -14.18
C TYR A 177 14.72 -26.47 -14.83
N VAL A 178 14.49 -25.16 -14.64
CA VAL A 178 15.40 -24.11 -15.12
C VAL A 178 16.31 -23.70 -13.96
N HIS A 179 17.62 -23.90 -14.12
CA HIS A 179 18.61 -23.62 -13.07
C HIS A 179 18.78 -22.12 -12.76
N ASP A 180 18.44 -21.25 -13.71
CA ASP A 180 18.54 -19.80 -13.59
C ASP A 180 17.32 -19.15 -14.24
N LYS A 181 16.49 -18.50 -13.42
CA LYS A 181 15.25 -17.83 -13.78
C LYS A 181 15.41 -16.30 -13.77
N TYR A 182 16.61 -15.76 -13.54
CA TYR A 182 16.82 -14.31 -13.36
C TYR A 182 16.26 -13.48 -14.53
N ASP A 183 16.65 -13.80 -15.76
CA ASP A 183 16.18 -13.09 -16.95
C ASP A 183 14.64 -13.15 -17.10
N GLU A 184 14.03 -14.28 -16.72
CA GLU A 184 12.58 -14.44 -16.74
C GLU A 184 11.91 -13.57 -15.67
N ILE A 185 12.46 -13.55 -14.46
CA ILE A 185 11.96 -12.71 -13.35
C ILE A 185 12.06 -11.23 -13.73
N VAL A 186 13.20 -10.78 -14.24
CA VAL A 186 13.40 -9.39 -14.66
C VAL A 186 12.40 -9.01 -15.75
N ARG A 187 12.21 -9.87 -16.76
CA ARG A 187 11.20 -9.66 -17.80
C ARG A 187 9.79 -9.52 -17.20
N LEU A 188 9.41 -10.43 -16.29
CA LEU A 188 8.08 -10.42 -15.67
C LEU A 188 7.86 -9.18 -14.80
N LEU A 189 8.88 -8.74 -14.05
CA LEU A 189 8.82 -7.52 -13.25
C LEU A 189 8.68 -6.28 -14.13
N GLU A 190 9.43 -6.18 -15.22
CA GLU A 190 9.32 -5.07 -16.17
C GLU A 190 7.97 -5.05 -16.89
N GLU A 191 7.49 -6.21 -17.32
CA GLU A 191 6.18 -6.37 -17.95
C GLU A 191 5.05 -5.97 -16.99
N LEU A 192 5.07 -6.50 -15.76
CA LEU A 192 4.10 -6.16 -14.73
C LEU A 192 4.11 -4.67 -14.41
N LYS A 193 5.29 -4.08 -14.21
CA LYS A 193 5.45 -2.65 -13.90
C LYS A 193 4.90 -1.77 -15.02
N ASN A 194 5.22 -2.08 -16.27
CA ASN A 194 4.75 -1.29 -17.41
C ASN A 194 3.25 -1.45 -17.61
N TYR A 195 2.73 -2.68 -17.49
CA TYR A 195 1.32 -2.97 -17.71
C TYR A 195 0.43 -2.38 -16.61
N THR A 196 0.87 -2.42 -15.35
CA THR A 196 0.12 -1.83 -14.23
C THR A 196 0.11 -0.31 -14.30
N LYS A 197 1.20 0.35 -14.72
CA LYS A 197 1.19 1.80 -15.01
C LYS A 197 0.20 2.17 -16.12
N PHE A 198 0.13 1.36 -17.17
CA PHE A 198 -0.84 1.55 -18.25
C PHE A 198 -2.28 1.39 -17.75
N HIS A 199 -2.60 0.25 -17.14
CA HIS A 199 -3.93 -0.07 -16.64
C HIS A 199 -4.43 0.95 -15.60
N PHE A 200 -3.61 1.28 -14.59
CA PHE A 200 -3.98 2.27 -13.58
C PHE A 200 -4.17 3.66 -14.19
N GLY A 201 -3.38 4.02 -15.21
CA GLY A 201 -3.58 5.26 -15.96
C GLY A 201 -4.94 5.33 -16.64
N ASP A 202 -5.31 4.29 -17.38
CA ASP A 202 -6.60 4.20 -18.08
C ASP A 202 -7.78 4.21 -17.09
N GLU A 203 -7.66 3.51 -15.97
CA GLU A 203 -8.66 3.50 -14.89
C GLU A 203 -8.81 4.89 -14.23
N GLU A 204 -7.69 5.57 -13.94
CA GLU A 204 -7.68 6.91 -13.36
C GLU A 204 -8.27 7.98 -14.29
N GLU A 205 -7.97 7.90 -15.58
CA GLU A 205 -8.58 8.77 -16.59
C GLU A 205 -10.10 8.55 -16.66
N TYR A 206 -10.54 7.30 -16.60
CA TYR A 206 -11.96 6.96 -16.59
C TYR A 206 -12.66 7.45 -15.32
N MET A 207 -12.10 7.16 -14.14
CA MET A 207 -12.60 7.64 -12.85
C MET A 207 -12.70 9.18 -12.81
N THR A 208 -11.72 9.87 -13.40
CA THR A 208 -11.74 11.34 -13.55
C THR A 208 -12.92 11.78 -14.42
N ALA A 209 -13.16 11.11 -15.55
CA ALA A 209 -14.24 11.44 -16.47
C ALA A 209 -15.63 11.28 -15.83
N ILE A 210 -15.82 10.26 -14.99
CA ILE A 210 -17.09 10.02 -14.28
C ILE A 210 -17.18 10.75 -12.94
N LYS A 211 -16.12 11.48 -12.53
CA LYS A 211 -16.01 12.16 -11.22
C LYS A 211 -16.21 11.20 -10.04
N TYR A 212 -15.55 10.05 -10.12
CA TYR A 212 -15.61 9.04 -9.08
C TYR A 212 -15.12 9.59 -7.74
N GLU A 213 -15.91 9.46 -6.67
CA GLU A 213 -15.60 10.03 -5.36
C GLU A 213 -14.35 9.41 -4.72
N GLY A 214 -14.10 8.11 -4.99
CA GLY A 214 -12.97 7.35 -4.46
C GLY A 214 -11.65 7.52 -5.23
N LEU A 215 -11.59 8.39 -6.26
CA LEU A 215 -10.42 8.54 -7.15
C LEU A 215 -9.11 8.75 -6.36
N GLU A 216 -9.09 9.66 -5.40
CA GLU A 216 -7.86 9.96 -4.66
C GLU A 216 -7.34 8.77 -3.85
N ALA A 217 -8.23 7.95 -3.27
CA ALA A 217 -7.82 6.74 -2.58
C ALA A 217 -7.30 5.69 -3.56
N GLN A 218 -7.97 5.53 -4.71
CA GLN A 218 -7.56 4.60 -5.77
C GLN A 218 -6.15 4.94 -6.28
N LYS A 219 -5.89 6.21 -6.61
CA LYS A 219 -4.56 6.70 -7.05
C LYS A 219 -3.46 6.41 -6.06
N LYS A 220 -3.75 6.52 -4.76
CA LYS A 220 -2.76 6.24 -3.71
C LYS A 220 -2.49 4.75 -3.56
N ALA A 221 -3.51 3.91 -3.74
CA ALA A 221 -3.36 2.47 -3.81
C ALA A 221 -2.49 2.08 -5.02
N HIS A 222 -2.77 2.64 -6.21
CA HIS A 222 -1.97 2.43 -7.42
C HIS A 222 -0.51 2.87 -7.24
N ASP A 223 -0.30 4.09 -6.73
CA ASP A 223 1.04 4.62 -6.43
C ASP A 223 1.82 3.67 -5.50
N ALA A 224 1.18 3.17 -4.44
CA ALA A 224 1.80 2.26 -3.49
C ALA A 224 2.17 0.92 -4.13
N PHE A 225 1.29 0.36 -4.96
CA PHE A 225 1.57 -0.87 -5.70
C PHE A 225 2.77 -0.70 -6.65
N ILE A 226 2.79 0.38 -7.43
CA ILE A 226 3.90 0.70 -8.34
C ILE A 226 5.20 0.89 -7.55
N THR A 227 5.17 1.67 -6.47
CA THR A 227 6.35 1.93 -5.63
C THR A 227 6.96 0.62 -5.13
N ARG A 228 6.12 -0.31 -4.67
CA ARG A 228 6.58 -1.62 -4.21
C ARG A 228 7.29 -2.44 -5.28
N LEU A 229 6.80 -2.41 -6.53
CA LEU A 229 7.50 -3.06 -7.64
C LEU A 229 8.82 -2.37 -7.99
N GLU A 230 8.91 -1.05 -7.81
CA GLU A 230 10.12 -0.27 -8.08
C GLU A 230 11.20 -0.46 -7.00
N GLU A 231 10.81 -0.80 -5.78
CA GLU A 231 11.71 -1.05 -4.64
C GLU A 231 12.27 -2.48 -4.60
N MET A 232 11.91 -3.34 -5.55
CA MET A 232 12.47 -4.69 -5.62
C MET A 232 13.97 -4.66 -5.98
N ASP A 233 14.79 -5.20 -5.08
CA ASP A 233 16.25 -5.24 -5.22
C ASP A 233 16.68 -6.37 -6.17
N LEU A 234 17.16 -6.00 -7.36
CA LEU A 234 17.61 -6.94 -8.38
C LEU A 234 18.84 -7.77 -7.97
N GLU A 235 19.70 -7.26 -7.09
CA GLU A 235 20.83 -8.04 -6.57
C GLU A 235 20.30 -9.15 -5.64
N TYR A 236 19.32 -8.82 -4.80
CA TYR A 236 18.64 -9.83 -3.97
C TYR A 236 17.88 -10.85 -4.84
N VAL A 237 17.26 -10.42 -5.95
CA VAL A 237 16.57 -11.33 -6.88
C VAL A 237 17.51 -12.39 -7.45
N ASP A 238 18.72 -12.02 -7.84
CA ASP A 238 19.70 -12.95 -8.42
C ASP A 238 20.05 -14.09 -7.44
N ASP A 239 20.27 -13.75 -6.18
CA ASP A 239 20.60 -14.72 -5.13
C ASP A 239 19.38 -15.51 -4.58
N ASN A 240 18.15 -15.01 -4.79
CA ASN A 240 16.93 -15.51 -4.13
C ASN A 240 15.76 -15.78 -5.09
N GLN A 241 16.05 -16.11 -6.35
CA GLN A 241 15.10 -16.21 -7.47
C GLN A 241 13.76 -16.91 -7.13
N GLN A 242 13.81 -18.12 -6.56
CA GLN A 242 12.60 -18.89 -6.22
C GLN A 242 11.76 -18.17 -5.16
N LYS A 243 12.42 -17.66 -4.11
CA LYS A 243 11.77 -16.93 -3.03
C LYS A 243 11.17 -15.62 -3.54
N THR A 244 11.87 -14.91 -4.43
CA THR A 244 11.35 -13.69 -5.08
C THR A 244 10.08 -13.98 -5.87
N LEU A 245 10.04 -15.08 -6.63
CA LEU A 245 8.84 -15.45 -7.38
C LEU A 245 7.66 -15.76 -6.44
N GLU A 246 7.90 -16.49 -5.36
CA GLU A 246 6.88 -16.80 -4.35
C GLU A 246 6.35 -15.52 -3.67
N GLU A 247 7.24 -14.64 -3.21
CA GLU A 247 6.89 -13.34 -2.62
C GLU A 247 6.15 -12.43 -3.62
N LEU A 248 6.53 -12.46 -4.91
CA LEU A 248 5.86 -11.70 -5.96
C LEU A 248 4.45 -12.24 -6.24
N LEU A 249 4.29 -13.56 -6.35
CA LEU A 249 2.97 -14.18 -6.55
C LEU A 249 2.05 -13.88 -5.36
N GLU A 250 2.56 -14.02 -4.14
CA GLU A 250 1.86 -13.67 -2.91
C GLU A 250 1.39 -12.21 -2.91
N PHE A 251 2.27 -11.28 -3.29
CA PHE A 251 1.93 -9.87 -3.40
C PHE A 251 0.86 -9.61 -4.47
N LEU A 252 1.02 -10.17 -5.68
CA LEU A 252 0.08 -9.99 -6.78
C LEU A 252 -1.31 -10.51 -6.43
N VAL A 253 -1.36 -11.72 -5.91
CA VAL A 253 -2.60 -12.39 -5.57
C VAL A 253 -3.26 -11.74 -4.36
N GLY A 254 -2.45 -11.37 -3.39
CA GLY A 254 -2.89 -10.75 -2.16
C GLY A 254 -3.32 -9.30 -2.30
N TRP A 255 -2.66 -8.53 -3.16
CA TRP A 255 -2.99 -7.13 -3.37
C TRP A 255 -3.86 -6.94 -4.61
N LEU A 256 -3.38 -7.32 -5.80
CA LEU A 256 -4.02 -6.96 -7.08
C LEU A 256 -5.39 -7.62 -7.24
N VAL A 257 -5.51 -8.90 -6.93
CA VAL A 257 -6.81 -9.58 -7.04
C VAL A 257 -7.82 -9.01 -6.03
N ASN A 258 -7.38 -8.64 -4.83
CA ASN A 258 -8.25 -8.02 -3.83
C ASN A 258 -8.59 -6.57 -4.17
N HIS A 259 -7.66 -5.82 -4.75
CA HIS A 259 -7.90 -4.48 -5.29
C HIS A 259 -9.02 -4.53 -6.33
N ILE A 260 -8.92 -5.42 -7.31
CA ILE A 260 -9.97 -5.64 -8.31
C ILE A 260 -11.32 -5.96 -7.65
N LEU A 261 -11.34 -6.88 -6.67
CA LEU A 261 -12.57 -7.33 -6.02
C LEU A 261 -13.25 -6.24 -5.17
N TYR A 262 -12.48 -5.44 -4.45
CA TYR A 262 -12.98 -4.57 -3.38
C TYR A 262 -12.92 -3.07 -3.70
N MET A 263 -12.12 -2.67 -4.70
CA MET A 263 -11.94 -1.30 -5.14
C MET A 263 -12.50 -1.13 -6.56
N ASP A 264 -11.93 -1.78 -7.58
CA ASP A 264 -12.25 -1.50 -8.99
C ASP A 264 -13.71 -1.83 -9.33
N LYS A 265 -14.25 -2.89 -8.73
CA LYS A 265 -15.67 -3.23 -8.87
C LYS A 265 -16.64 -2.19 -8.34
N LYS A 266 -16.20 -1.21 -7.56
CA LYS A 266 -17.02 -0.07 -7.12
C LYS A 266 -17.06 1.03 -8.18
N ILE A 267 -16.13 1.06 -9.13
CA ILE A 267 -16.07 2.08 -10.20
C ILE A 267 -17.27 1.95 -11.12
N GLY A 268 -17.66 0.71 -11.45
CA GLY A 268 -18.80 0.42 -12.32
C GLY A 268 -20.19 0.54 -11.66
N LYS A 269 -20.28 0.95 -10.39
CA LYS A 269 -21.54 1.04 -9.63
C LYS A 269 -21.97 2.49 -9.43
#